data_AF-A0A960ESB1-F1
#
_entry.id   AF-A0A960ESB1-F1
#
_cell.length_a   1.000
_cell.length_b   1.000
_cell.length_c   1.000
_cell.angle_alpha   90.00
_cell.angle_beta   90.00
_cell.angle_gamma   90.00
#
_symmetry.space_group_name_H-M   'P 1'
#
loop_
_entity.id
_entity.type
_entity.pdbx_description
1 polymer ?
#
loop_
_entity_poly.entity_id
_entity_poly.type
_entity_poly.pdbx_seq_one_letter_code
_entity_poly.pdbx_strand_id
1 'polypeptide(L)'
;MTEDIDSIPTHLTTVVEARAITPGVRRLTLAGGLERYRSAGPDSFVYVLLPPPGRRELTIGTDFTWTACFAMPEEERPVGAYYTVRHHRPDEGS
;
A
#
# COMPACT_ATOMS: atom_id res chain seq x y z
N MET A 1 15.06 -16.17 -6.82
CA MET A 1 14.58 -15.67 -5.51
C MET A 1 13.67 -14.44 -5.66
N THR A 2 13.20 -14.12 -6.88
CA THR A 2 12.31 -12.98 -7.17
C THR A 2 10.88 -13.45 -7.50
N GLU A 3 10.70 -14.70 -7.94
CA GLU A 3 9.37 -15.24 -8.32
C GLU A 3 8.35 -15.22 -7.15
N ASP A 4 8.82 -15.35 -5.91
CA ASP A 4 7.95 -15.39 -4.73
C ASP A 4 7.39 -13.98 -4.39
N ILE A 5 8.19 -12.92 -4.54
CA ILE A 5 7.77 -11.56 -4.18
C ILE A 5 6.81 -10.96 -5.23
N ASP A 6 6.93 -11.38 -6.49
CA ASP A 6 6.03 -10.96 -7.57
C ASP A 6 4.63 -11.61 -7.46
N SER A 7 4.48 -12.65 -6.63
CA SER A 7 3.19 -13.30 -6.36
C SER A 7 2.32 -12.58 -5.33
N ILE A 8 2.88 -11.58 -4.64
CA ILE A 8 2.17 -10.81 -3.61
C ILE A 8 1.18 -9.86 -4.30
N PRO A 9 -0.13 -9.95 -4.01
CA PRO A 9 -1.13 -9.11 -4.66
C PRO A 9 -0.98 -7.64 -4.26
N THR A 10 -1.06 -6.76 -5.25
CA THR A 10 -1.11 -5.31 -5.03
C THR A 10 -2.55 -4.82 -5.03
N HIS A 11 -2.92 -4.06 -4.00
CA HIS A 11 -4.25 -3.46 -3.86
C HIS A 11 -4.19 -1.96 -4.11
N LEU A 12 -4.98 -1.47 -5.06
CA LEU A 12 -5.16 -0.04 -5.27
C LEU A 12 -6.27 0.47 -4.34
N THR A 13 -5.95 1.43 -3.49
CA THR A 13 -6.88 1.93 -2.46
C THR A 13 -6.72 3.43 -2.27
N THR A 14 -7.68 4.06 -1.59
CA THR A 14 -7.70 5.50 -1.34
C THR A 14 -7.68 5.80 0.15
N VAL A 15 -6.95 6.84 0.55
CA VAL A 15 -7.02 7.38 1.92
C VAL A 15 -8.36 8.12 2.08
N VAL A 16 -9.25 7.58 2.92
CA VAL A 16 -10.54 8.21 3.23
C VAL A 16 -10.53 8.99 4.53
N GLU A 17 -9.58 8.72 5.42
CA GLU A 17 -9.38 9.49 6.65
C GLU A 17 -7.89 9.58 7.01
N ALA A 18 -7.46 10.74 7.50
CA ALA A 18 -6.16 10.93 8.12
C ALA A 18 -6.32 11.61 9.48
N ARG A 19 -6.11 10.85 10.56
CA ARG A 19 -6.30 11.32 11.94
C ARG A 19 -4.97 11.43 12.68
N ALA A 20 -4.67 12.61 13.23
CA ALA A 20 -3.57 12.77 14.17
C ALA A 20 -3.90 12.08 15.50
N ILE A 21 -3.02 11.18 15.95
CA ILE A 21 -3.14 10.48 17.24
C ILE A 21 -2.26 11.15 18.29
N THR A 22 -1.04 11.49 17.89
CA THR A 22 -0.08 12.31 18.64
C THR A 22 0.62 13.26 17.64
N PRO A 23 1.43 14.23 18.10
CA PRO A 23 2.15 15.12 17.17
C PRO A 23 3.03 14.40 16.14
N GLY A 24 3.57 13.22 16.48
CA GLY A 24 4.44 12.43 15.60
C GLY A 24 3.76 11.23 14.94
N VAL A 25 2.49 10.95 15.24
CA VAL A 25 1.80 9.75 14.76
C VAL A 25 0.46 10.10 14.15
N ARG A 26 0.27 9.68 12.90
CA ARG A 26 -1.02 9.75 12.20
C ARG A 26 -1.52 8.35 11.89
N ARG A 27 -2.83 8.16 12.02
CA ARG A 27 -3.54 6.99 11.56
C ARG A 27 -4.21 7.33 10.23
N LEU A 28 -4.01 6.48 9.24
CA LEU A 28 -4.70 6.56 7.96
C LEU A 28 -5.75 5.45 7.89
N THR A 29 -6.92 5.78 7.34
CA THR A 29 -7.96 4.81 6.98
C THR A 29 -7.97 4.71 5.46
N LEU A 30 -7.82 3.49 4.97
CA LEU A 30 -7.83 3.16 3.54
C LEU A 30 -9.14 2.45 3.20
N ALA A 31 -9.76 2.82 2.08
CA ALA A 31 -10.99 2.19 1.58
C ALA A 31 -11.02 2.11 0.05
N GLY A 32 -11.87 1.22 -0.46
CA GLY A 32 -11.94 0.83 -1.87
C GLY A 32 -10.80 -0.09 -2.30
N GLY A 33 -11.09 -1.07 -3.16
CA GLY A 33 -10.09 -1.99 -3.75
C GLY A 33 -9.46 -2.99 -2.77
N LEU A 34 -10.04 -3.13 -1.57
CA LEU A 34 -9.59 -4.01 -0.49
C LEU A 34 -10.52 -5.23 -0.28
N GLU A 35 -11.46 -5.50 -1.19
CA GLU A 35 -12.46 -6.58 -1.07
C GLU A 35 -11.80 -7.96 -0.94
N ARG A 36 -10.64 -8.12 -1.58
CA ARG A 36 -9.82 -9.34 -1.56
C ARG A 36 -8.70 -9.31 -0.52
N TYR A 37 -8.46 -8.17 0.13
CA TYR A 37 -7.44 -8.06 1.15
C TYR A 37 -7.85 -8.89 2.37
N ARG A 38 -6.90 -9.65 2.90
CA ARG A 38 -7.07 -10.42 4.15
C ARG A 38 -5.86 -10.14 5.02
N SER A 39 -6.11 -9.60 6.21
CA SER A 39 -5.05 -9.43 7.21
C SER A 39 -4.56 -10.80 7.67
N ALA A 40 -3.23 -10.94 7.77
CA ALA A 40 -2.58 -12.18 8.23
C ALA A 40 -2.67 -12.40 9.75
N GLY A 41 -3.42 -11.56 10.47
CA GLY A 41 -3.60 -11.64 11.92
C GLY A 41 -3.00 -10.45 12.67
N PRO A 42 -2.87 -10.55 14.01
CA PRO A 42 -2.24 -9.53 14.84
C PRO A 42 -0.79 -9.29 14.36
N ASP A 43 -0.36 -8.03 14.37
CA ASP A 43 0.96 -7.59 13.90
C ASP A 43 1.25 -7.81 12.40
N SER A 44 0.21 -8.02 11.59
CA SER A 44 0.36 -7.98 10.13
C SER A 44 0.83 -6.61 9.65
N PHE A 45 1.72 -6.62 8.66
CA PHE A 45 2.23 -5.43 7.99
C PHE A 45 1.92 -5.49 6.50
N VAL A 46 1.88 -4.30 5.89
CA VAL A 46 1.76 -4.11 4.44
C VAL A 46 2.89 -3.20 3.98
N TYR A 47 3.30 -3.37 2.74
CA TYR A 47 4.18 -2.41 2.08
C TYR A 47 3.32 -1.40 1.33
N VAL A 48 3.35 -0.13 1.76
CA VAL A 48 2.56 0.93 1.12
C VAL A 48 3.41 1.56 0.03
N LEU A 49 2.90 1.52 -1.20
CA LEU A 49 3.52 2.15 -2.37
C LEU A 49 2.86 3.51 -2.64
N LEU A 50 3.69 4.52 -2.87
CA LEU A 50 3.30 5.91 -3.12
C LEU A 50 3.94 6.41 -4.43
N PRO A 51 3.38 7.47 -5.04
CA PRO A 51 4.00 8.14 -6.19
C PRO A 51 5.45 8.53 -5.93
N PRO A 52 6.27 8.63 -6.99
CA PRO A 52 7.60 9.22 -6.89
C PRO A 52 7.56 10.62 -6.23
N PRO A 53 8.62 11.04 -5.52
CA PRO A 53 8.68 12.37 -4.91
C PRO A 53 8.37 13.49 -5.91
N GLY A 54 7.49 14.41 -5.52
CA GLY A 54 7.07 15.52 -6.39
C GLY A 54 5.91 15.19 -7.34
N ARG A 55 5.48 13.93 -7.42
CA ARG A 55 4.29 13.52 -8.18
C ARG A 55 3.10 13.24 -7.25
N ARG A 56 1.90 13.42 -7.80
CA ARG A 56 0.62 13.09 -7.12
C ARG A 56 0.01 11.81 -7.64
N GLU A 57 0.29 11.48 -8.89
CA GLU A 57 -0.29 10.33 -9.59
C GLU A 57 0.60 9.10 -9.41
N LEU A 58 -0.02 7.95 -9.21
CA LEU A 58 0.68 6.67 -9.14
C LEU A 58 1.25 6.32 -10.52
N THR A 59 2.46 5.77 -10.53
CA THR A 59 3.12 5.23 -11.73
C THR A 59 2.88 3.72 -11.90
N ILE A 60 2.14 3.11 -10.96
CA ILE A 60 1.89 1.67 -10.88
C ILE A 60 0.41 1.38 -10.63
N GLY A 61 -0.05 0.23 -11.10
CA GLY A 61 -1.41 -0.29 -10.90
C GLY A 61 -1.46 -1.56 -10.07
N THR A 62 -2.58 -2.27 -10.14
CA THR A 62 -2.77 -3.58 -9.46
C THR A 62 -1.93 -4.70 -10.07
N ASP A 63 -1.40 -4.48 -11.27
CA ASP A 63 -0.46 -5.35 -12.00
C ASP A 63 1.01 -5.16 -11.58
N PHE A 64 1.26 -4.38 -10.53
CA PHE A 64 2.59 -4.15 -9.99
C PHE A 64 3.33 -5.45 -9.68
N THR A 65 4.60 -5.50 -10.12
CA THR A 65 5.58 -6.51 -9.73
C THR A 65 6.88 -5.81 -9.33
N TRP A 66 7.62 -6.42 -8.40
CA TRP A 66 8.92 -5.88 -7.99
C TRP A 66 9.93 -5.97 -9.12
N THR A 67 9.88 -7.03 -9.91
CA THR A 67 10.72 -7.17 -11.10
C THR A 67 10.52 -6.00 -12.08
N ALA A 68 9.27 -5.62 -12.37
CA ALA A 68 9.00 -4.45 -13.22
C ALA A 68 9.48 -3.14 -12.57
N CYS A 69 9.26 -2.99 -11.26
CA CYS A 69 9.72 -1.81 -10.49
C CYS A 69 11.24 -1.60 -10.59
N PHE A 70 12.03 -2.66 -10.44
CA PHE A 70 13.50 -2.56 -10.55
C PHE A 70 13.98 -2.22 -11.96
N ALA A 71 13.18 -2.47 -12.99
CA ALA A 71 13.49 -2.09 -14.37
C ALA A 71 13.09 -0.64 -14.71
N MET A 72 12.24 0.01 -13.91
CA MET A 72 11.82 1.40 -14.15
C MET A 72 12.97 2.39 -13.98
N PRO A 73 12.95 3.55 -14.67
CA PRO A 73 13.82 4.69 -14.35
C PRO A 73 13.62 5.14 -12.90
N GLU A 74 14.68 5.57 -12.21
CA GLU A 74 14.61 5.94 -10.79
C GLU A 74 13.58 7.04 -10.50
N GLU A 75 13.39 7.98 -11.43
CA GLU A 75 12.45 9.09 -11.33
C GLU A 75 10.97 8.67 -11.45
N GLU A 76 10.72 7.46 -11.97
CA GLU A 76 9.39 6.89 -12.16
C GLU A 76 9.06 5.82 -11.11
N ARG A 77 10.06 5.34 -10.36
CA ARG A 77 9.89 4.29 -9.37
C ARG A 77 9.01 4.77 -8.21
N PRO A 78 7.98 3.99 -7.83
CA PRO A 78 7.24 4.27 -6.61
C PRO A 78 8.17 4.18 -5.40
N VAL A 79 7.86 4.96 -4.37
CA VAL A 79 8.51 4.85 -3.06
C VAL A 79 7.60 4.12 -2.10
N GLY A 80 8.15 3.42 -1.13
CA GLY A 80 7.33 2.74 -0.15
C GLY A 80 8.03 2.40 1.15
N ALA A 81 7.22 1.99 2.12
CA ALA A 81 7.67 1.56 3.43
C ALA A 81 6.69 0.55 4.03
N TYR A 82 7.19 -0.23 4.98
CA TYR A 82 6.38 -1.14 5.76
C TYR A 82 5.59 -0.40 6.84
N TYR A 83 4.30 -0.69 6.93
CA TYR A 83 3.41 -0.17 7.96
C TYR A 83 2.59 -1.31 8.57
N THR A 84 2.37 -1.24 9.89
CA THR A 84 1.51 -2.19 10.60
C THR A 84 0.03 -1.90 10.34
N VAL A 85 -0.75 -2.95 10.10
CA VAL A 85 -2.20 -2.87 9.97
C VAL A 85 -2.79 -2.80 11.37
N ARG A 86 -3.25 -1.61 11.77
CA ARG A 86 -3.74 -1.39 13.15
C ARG A 86 -5.13 -1.97 13.40
N HIS A 87 -6.00 -1.92 12.40
CA HIS A 87 -7.36 -2.46 12.40
C HIS A 87 -7.75 -2.85 10.97
N HIS A 88 -8.45 -3.98 10.81
CA HIS A 88 -9.07 -4.41 9.56
C HIS A 88 -10.57 -4.63 9.81
N ARG A 89 -11.42 -3.97 9.02
CA ARG A 89 -12.89 -4.00 9.16
C ARG A 89 -13.54 -4.51 7.86
N PRO A 90 -13.54 -5.82 7.61
CA PRO A 90 -14.06 -6.37 6.35
C PRO A 90 -15.56 -6.16 6.17
N ASP A 91 -16.31 -6.00 7.26
CA ASP A 91 -17.78 -5.88 7.24
C ASP A 91 -18.30 -4.44 7.05
N GLU A 92 -17.42 -3.42 7.12
CA GLU A 92 -17.83 -2.01 6.98
C GLU A 92 -17.68 -1.46 5.55
N GLY A 93 -17.84 -2.33 4.55
CA GLY A 93 -17.58 -2.01 3.14
C GLY A 93 -18.58 -1.04 2.51
N SER A 94 -18.14 0.18 2.23
CA SER A 94 -18.33 0.92 0.96
C SER A 94 -17.49 2.20 0.95
#